data_AF-A0A8S3HQV2-F1
#
_entry.id   AF-A0A8S3HQV2-F1
#
_cell.length_a   1.000
_cell.length_b   1.000
_cell.length_c   1.000
_cell.angle_alpha   90.00
_cell.angle_beta   90.00
_cell.angle_gamma   90.00
#
_symmetry.space_group_name_H-M   'P 1'
#
loop_
_entity.id
_entity.type
_entity.pdbx_description
1 polymer ?
#
loop_
_entity_poly.entity_id
_entity_poly.type
_entity_poly.pdbx_seq_one_letter_code
_entity_poly.pdbx_strand_id
1 'polypeptide(L)'
;MIFFGYKVAELLENCPIRRADDLKKSFRLFVHSVIDYIEKYYNNYKSLYQSISIFDEVHIEKVEWKSVQQCSAFVVNQTIDLDGLFNDFNHIKSKYIDLKERFGGISKQVESFILSNLGQSNYNGTSVNHETSSCDDYNLQDNLDDSDVSDDEPDVKNKHKKTNKSIRPDHLRAYLLDGEHVPSLRKLVEFVFAIPGSNAFCESVFSHMKYLWNNNRTKMKHDLVGAELKIKMNTHLTCTEFYDYLLTKPN
;
A
#
# COMPACT_ATOMS: atom_id res chain seq x y z
N MET A 1 -15.68 11.54 -25.52
CA MET A 1 -14.89 12.45 -26.37
C MET A 1 -13.43 12.28 -25.97
N ILE A 2 -12.53 11.93 -26.89
CA ILE A 2 -11.09 11.81 -26.56
C ILE A 2 -10.49 13.21 -26.56
N PHE A 3 -9.89 13.60 -25.45
CA PHE A 3 -9.19 14.87 -25.31
C PHE A 3 -7.81 14.76 -25.95
N PHE A 4 -7.53 15.62 -26.93
CA PHE A 4 -6.19 15.83 -27.47
C PHE A 4 -5.66 17.14 -26.89
N GLY A 5 -4.47 17.11 -26.31
CA GLY A 5 -3.83 18.33 -25.81
C GLY A 5 -3.59 19.35 -26.92
N TYR A 6 -3.49 20.63 -26.54
CA TYR A 6 -3.41 21.77 -27.46
C TYR A 6 -2.42 21.57 -28.62
N LYS A 7 -1.18 21.17 -28.32
CA LYS A 7 -0.10 20.95 -29.31
C LYS A 7 -0.40 19.81 -30.28
N VAL A 8 -1.12 18.78 -29.83
CA VAL A 8 -1.53 17.64 -30.67
C VAL A 8 -2.70 18.02 -31.57
N ALA A 9 -3.62 18.85 -31.06
CA ALA A 9 -4.73 19.39 -31.85
C ALA A 9 -4.21 20.30 -32.99
N GLU A 10 -3.26 21.19 -32.70
CA GLU A 10 -2.59 22.06 -33.68
C GLU A 10 -1.87 21.26 -34.78
N LEU A 11 -1.15 20.19 -34.41
CA LEU A 11 -0.50 19.30 -35.38
C LEU A 11 -1.51 18.49 -36.22
N LEU A 12 -2.69 18.16 -35.66
CA LEU A 12 -3.76 17.48 -36.37
C LEU A 12 -4.48 18.39 -37.37
N GLU A 13 -4.57 19.69 -37.12
CA GLU A 13 -5.12 20.69 -38.06
C GLU A 13 -4.24 20.90 -39.29
N ASN A 14 -2.91 20.80 -39.12
CA ASN A 14 -1.93 20.92 -40.20
C ASN A 14 -1.74 19.63 -41.01
N CYS A 15 -2.45 18.56 -40.68
CA CYS A 15 -2.33 17.25 -41.31
C CYS A 15 -3.45 17.06 -42.37
N PRO A 16 -3.20 16.36 -43.49
CA PRO A 16 -4.26 16.07 -44.46
C PRO A 16 -5.46 15.40 -43.78
N ILE A 17 -6.68 15.89 -44.03
CA ILE A 17 -7.93 15.50 -43.35
C ILE A 17 -8.04 13.97 -43.20
N ARG A 18 -7.82 13.23 -44.30
CA ARG A 18 -7.90 11.76 -44.33
C ARG A 18 -6.90 11.08 -43.37
N ARG A 19 -5.68 11.62 -43.26
CA ARG A 19 -4.63 11.10 -42.37
C ARG A 19 -4.91 11.46 -40.90
N ALA A 20 -5.46 12.64 -40.66
CA ALA A 20 -5.91 13.06 -39.33
C ALA A 20 -7.07 12.18 -38.83
N ASP A 21 -8.01 11.82 -39.70
CA ASP A 21 -9.14 10.94 -39.36
C ASP A 21 -8.70 9.49 -39.10
N ASP A 22 -7.80 8.96 -39.92
CA ASP A 22 -7.19 7.64 -39.70
C ASP A 22 -6.43 7.58 -38.36
N LEU A 23 -5.70 8.63 -38.02
CA LEU A 23 -4.98 8.73 -36.76
C LEU A 23 -5.92 8.83 -35.56
N LYS A 24 -6.97 9.66 -35.65
CA LYS A 24 -8.03 9.74 -34.61
C LYS A 24 -8.72 8.39 -34.42
N LYS A 25 -8.98 7.65 -35.50
CA LYS A 25 -9.58 6.31 -35.46
C LYS A 25 -8.63 5.30 -34.79
N SER A 26 -7.36 5.28 -35.18
CA SER A 26 -6.34 4.40 -34.58
C SER A 26 -6.18 4.68 -33.08
N PHE A 27 -6.12 5.95 -32.68
CA PHE A 27 -6.02 6.33 -31.27
C PHE A 27 -7.27 5.94 -30.49
N ARG A 28 -8.47 6.11 -31.07
CA ARG A 28 -9.72 5.59 -30.47
C ARG A 28 -9.67 4.09 -30.27
N LEU A 29 -9.22 3.33 -31.26
CA LEU A 29 -9.10 1.87 -31.14
C LEU A 29 -8.12 1.48 -30.03
N PHE A 30 -6.96 2.13 -29.98
CA PHE A 30 -5.98 1.93 -28.92
C PHE A 30 -6.58 2.18 -27.52
N VAL A 31 -7.22 3.33 -27.31
CA VAL A 31 -7.83 3.68 -26.02
C VAL A 31 -8.92 2.66 -25.64
N HIS A 32 -9.77 2.24 -26.58
CA HIS A 32 -10.76 1.19 -26.30
C HIS A 32 -10.09 -0.13 -25.92
N SER A 33 -9.08 -0.58 -26.66
CA SER A 33 -8.36 -1.82 -26.32
C SER A 33 -7.68 -1.75 -24.96
N VAL A 34 -7.15 -0.59 -24.57
CA VAL A 34 -6.57 -0.38 -23.23
C VAL A 34 -7.66 -0.43 -22.15
N ILE A 35 -8.80 0.22 -22.39
CA ILE A 35 -9.95 0.17 -21.47
C ILE A 35 -10.45 -1.27 -21.33
N ASP A 36 -10.68 -1.97 -22.43
CA ASP A 36 -11.12 -3.37 -22.44
C ASP A 36 -10.13 -4.27 -21.68
N TYR A 37 -8.83 -4.02 -21.85
CA TYR A 37 -7.79 -4.72 -21.10
C TYR A 37 -7.88 -4.42 -19.60
N ILE A 38 -7.90 -3.15 -19.20
CA ILE A 38 -7.98 -2.75 -17.79
C ILE A 38 -9.26 -3.29 -17.16
N GLU A 39 -10.40 -3.15 -17.82
CA GLU A 39 -11.69 -3.67 -17.36
C GLU A 39 -11.65 -5.18 -17.20
N LYS A 40 -11.11 -5.92 -18.18
CA LYS A 40 -10.96 -7.38 -18.07
C LYS A 40 -10.15 -7.77 -16.84
N TYR A 41 -8.99 -7.13 -16.62
CA TYR A 41 -8.13 -7.47 -15.48
C TYR A 41 -8.70 -7.02 -14.14
N TYR A 42 -9.29 -5.83 -14.07
CA TYR A 42 -9.87 -5.28 -12.84
C TYR A 42 -11.15 -6.01 -12.44
N ASN A 43 -12.05 -6.29 -13.41
CA ASN A 43 -13.31 -6.97 -13.14
C ASN A 43 -13.12 -8.38 -12.57
N ASN A 44 -12.02 -9.06 -12.92
CA ASN A 44 -11.69 -10.38 -12.37
C ASN A 44 -11.52 -10.36 -10.84
N TYR A 45 -11.07 -9.23 -10.27
CA TYR A 45 -10.82 -9.08 -8.84
C TYR A 45 -11.74 -8.06 -8.16
N LYS A 46 -12.65 -7.43 -8.91
CA LYS A 46 -13.57 -6.41 -8.39
C LYS A 46 -14.40 -6.94 -7.23
N SER A 47 -14.94 -8.15 -7.35
CA SER A 47 -15.73 -8.79 -6.29
C SER A 47 -14.90 -9.07 -5.03
N LEU A 48 -13.64 -9.50 -5.20
CA LEU A 48 -12.68 -9.69 -4.12
C LEU A 48 -12.44 -8.37 -3.37
N TYR A 49 -12.01 -7.31 -4.08
CA TYR A 49 -11.70 -6.02 -3.45
C TYR A 49 -12.92 -5.40 -2.77
N GLN A 50 -14.11 -5.52 -3.37
CA GLN A 50 -15.36 -5.11 -2.75
C GLN A 50 -15.63 -5.88 -1.46
N SER A 51 -15.42 -7.21 -1.46
CA SER A 51 -15.66 -8.02 -0.27
C SER A 51 -14.72 -7.63 0.88
N ILE A 52 -13.41 -7.51 0.63
CA ILE A 52 -12.42 -7.26 1.67
C ILE A 52 -12.43 -5.83 2.21
N SER A 53 -13.02 -4.87 1.47
CA SER A 53 -13.12 -3.46 1.91
C SER A 53 -13.80 -3.27 3.28
N ILE A 54 -14.58 -4.26 3.75
CA ILE A 54 -15.17 -4.24 5.10
C ILE A 54 -14.12 -4.24 6.22
N PHE A 55 -12.91 -4.71 5.95
CA PHE A 55 -11.83 -4.73 6.92
C PHE A 55 -11.20 -3.36 7.11
N ASP A 56 -11.42 -2.43 6.17
CA ASP A 56 -11.06 -1.00 6.29
C ASP A 56 -12.03 -0.21 7.18
N GLU A 57 -13.20 -0.77 7.51
CA GLU A 57 -14.15 -0.14 8.41
C GLU A 57 -13.64 -0.14 9.85
N VAL A 58 -13.54 1.07 10.42
CA VAL A 58 -13.12 1.32 11.81
C VAL A 58 -14.28 1.10 12.77
N HIS A 59 -15.52 1.30 12.31
CA HIS A 59 -16.74 1.05 13.06
C HIS A 59 -17.21 -0.40 12.92
N ILE A 60 -16.55 -1.31 13.63
CA ILE A 60 -16.83 -2.76 13.60
C ILE A 60 -18.31 -3.08 13.93
N GLU A 61 -18.98 -2.23 14.70
CA GLU A 61 -20.41 -2.37 15.00
C GLU A 61 -21.30 -2.39 13.74
N LYS A 62 -20.89 -1.68 12.67
CA LYS A 62 -21.62 -1.58 11.41
C LYS A 62 -21.38 -2.76 10.48
N VAL A 63 -20.35 -3.57 10.74
CA VAL A 63 -20.02 -4.70 9.87
C VAL A 63 -21.05 -5.80 10.06
N GLU A 64 -21.67 -6.21 8.96
CA GLU A 64 -22.62 -7.32 8.94
C GLU A 64 -21.93 -8.66 8.71
N TRP A 65 -22.45 -9.72 9.32
CA TRP A 65 -21.93 -11.09 9.16
C TRP A 65 -21.87 -11.52 7.70
N LYS A 66 -22.91 -11.19 6.91
CA LYS A 66 -22.99 -11.57 5.49
C LYS A 66 -21.76 -11.13 4.70
N SER A 67 -21.22 -9.96 5.01
CA SER A 67 -20.02 -9.44 4.34
C SER A 67 -18.76 -10.20 4.75
N VAL A 68 -18.63 -10.56 6.02
CA VAL A 68 -17.51 -11.38 6.53
C VAL A 68 -17.54 -12.78 5.91
N GLN A 69 -18.73 -13.36 5.84
CA GLN A 69 -18.95 -14.66 5.18
C GLN A 69 -18.55 -14.60 3.70
N GLN A 70 -18.88 -13.54 2.97
CA GLN A 70 -18.47 -13.37 1.57
C GLN A 70 -16.95 -13.34 1.41
N CYS A 71 -16.22 -12.71 2.33
CA CYS A 71 -14.75 -12.67 2.29
C CYS A 71 -14.11 -14.05 2.42
N SER A 72 -14.71 -14.93 3.24
CA SER A 72 -14.18 -16.28 3.47
C SER A 72 -14.11 -17.12 2.18
N ALA A 73 -14.96 -16.85 1.19
CA ALA A 73 -14.97 -17.55 -0.09
C ALA A 73 -13.72 -17.27 -0.94
N PHE A 74 -12.97 -16.21 -0.62
CA PHE A 74 -11.80 -15.78 -1.39
C PHE A 74 -10.46 -16.17 -0.76
N VAL A 75 -10.46 -16.73 0.45
CA VAL A 75 -9.22 -17.12 1.11
C VAL A 75 -8.67 -18.37 0.43
N VAL A 76 -7.54 -18.21 -0.26
CA VAL A 76 -6.89 -19.29 -1.00
C VAL A 76 -5.94 -20.05 -0.08
N ASN A 77 -5.84 -21.37 -0.25
CA ASN A 77 -4.92 -22.25 0.47
C ASN A 77 -5.12 -22.33 1.99
N GLN A 78 -6.27 -21.91 2.51
CA GLN A 78 -6.60 -22.08 3.93
C GLN A 78 -8.03 -22.61 4.08
N THR A 79 -8.23 -23.55 5.00
CA THR A 79 -9.56 -23.96 5.43
C THR A 79 -10.06 -23.02 6.51
N ILE A 80 -11.22 -22.41 6.25
CA ILE A 80 -11.95 -21.58 7.19
C ILE A 80 -13.18 -22.35 7.64
N ASP A 81 -13.25 -22.64 8.93
CA ASP A 81 -14.46 -23.13 9.56
C ASP A 81 -15.45 -21.96 9.68
N LEU A 82 -16.59 -22.05 9.00
CA LEU A 82 -17.59 -20.97 8.93
C LEU A 82 -18.29 -20.75 10.27
N ASP A 83 -18.55 -21.82 11.03
CA ASP A 83 -19.19 -21.71 12.34
C ASP A 83 -18.20 -21.11 13.35
N GLY A 84 -16.94 -21.58 13.33
CA GLY A 84 -15.84 -20.96 14.05
C GLY A 84 -15.64 -19.49 13.68
N LEU A 85 -15.69 -19.15 12.38
CA LEU A 85 -15.57 -17.76 11.92
C LEU A 85 -16.72 -16.87 12.44
N PHE A 86 -17.94 -17.40 12.48
CA PHE A 86 -19.10 -16.69 13.03
C PHE A 86 -18.90 -16.39 14.52
N ASN A 87 -18.46 -17.38 15.28
CA ASN A 87 -18.20 -17.23 16.72
C ASN A 87 -17.06 -16.22 16.95
N ASP A 88 -15.95 -16.37 16.24
CA ASP A 88 -14.81 -15.47 16.30
C ASP A 88 -15.21 -14.01 15.98
N PHE A 89 -15.99 -13.81 14.92
CA PHE A 89 -16.46 -12.49 14.51
C PHE A 89 -17.34 -11.85 15.57
N ASN A 90 -18.33 -12.59 16.09
CA ASN A 90 -19.21 -12.04 17.13
C ASN A 90 -18.47 -11.77 18.43
N HIS A 91 -17.53 -12.63 18.82
CA HIS A 91 -16.66 -12.41 19.98
C HIS A 91 -15.88 -11.09 19.87
N ILE A 92 -15.18 -10.89 18.74
CA ILE A 92 -14.42 -9.65 18.50
C ILE A 92 -15.34 -8.43 18.39
N LYS A 93 -16.53 -8.58 17.77
CA LYS A 93 -17.51 -7.50 17.66
C LYS A 93 -18.02 -7.08 19.03
N SER A 94 -18.37 -8.03 19.90
CA SER A 94 -18.78 -7.75 21.28
C SER A 94 -17.65 -7.09 22.08
N LYS A 95 -16.43 -7.64 22.04
CA LYS A 95 -15.24 -7.04 22.68
C LYS A 95 -15.05 -5.58 22.26
N TYR A 96 -15.17 -5.28 20.97
CA TYR A 96 -15.05 -3.92 20.47
C TYR A 96 -16.15 -3.00 21.03
N ILE A 97 -17.40 -3.45 21.06
CA ILE A 97 -18.54 -2.68 21.60
C ILE A 97 -18.29 -2.38 23.09
N ASP A 98 -17.95 -3.40 23.88
CA ASP A 98 -17.67 -3.27 25.32
C ASP A 98 -16.55 -2.27 25.60
N LEU A 99 -15.45 -2.34 24.84
CA LEU A 99 -14.34 -1.41 24.98
C LEU A 99 -14.73 0.01 24.58
N LYS A 100 -15.48 0.17 23.48
CA LYS A 100 -15.94 1.47 23.02
C LYS A 100 -16.86 2.14 24.03
N GLU A 101 -17.78 1.38 24.63
CA GLU A 101 -18.69 1.88 25.68
C GLU A 101 -17.93 2.23 26.96
N ARG A 102 -17.02 1.34 27.41
CA ARG A 102 -16.24 1.55 28.63
C ARG A 102 -15.35 2.79 28.59
N PHE A 103 -14.80 3.11 27.43
CA PHE A 103 -13.80 4.18 27.29
C PHE A 103 -14.29 5.40 26.50
N GLY A 104 -15.52 5.39 25.99
CA GLY A 104 -16.06 6.46 25.15
C GLY A 104 -15.36 6.58 23.78
N GLY A 105 -14.68 5.52 23.35
CA GLY A 105 -13.84 5.47 22.15
C GLY A 105 -12.71 4.46 22.27
N ILE A 106 -12.08 4.11 21.14
CA ILE A 106 -11.03 3.07 21.07
C ILE A 106 -9.66 3.60 20.61
N SER A 107 -9.59 4.83 20.08
CA SER A 107 -8.37 5.36 19.43
C SER A 107 -7.16 5.41 20.35
N LYS A 108 -7.34 5.87 21.59
CA LYS A 108 -6.24 6.04 22.54
C LYS A 108 -5.63 4.70 22.96
N GLN A 109 -6.47 3.67 23.08
CA GLN A 109 -6.09 2.32 23.47
C GLN A 109 -5.27 1.67 22.35
N VAL A 110 -5.75 1.80 21.11
CA VAL A 110 -5.03 1.32 19.92
C VAL A 110 -3.68 2.04 19.80
N GLU A 111 -3.64 3.37 19.94
CA GLU A 111 -2.37 4.12 19.89
C GLU A 111 -1.39 3.67 20.98
N SER A 112 -1.86 3.49 22.21
CA SER A 112 -1.02 3.02 23.32
C SER A 112 -0.47 1.61 23.08
N PHE A 113 -1.30 0.71 22.55
CA PHE A 113 -0.91 -0.65 22.17
C PHE A 113 0.16 -0.67 21.07
N ILE A 114 0.01 0.18 20.06
CA ILE A 114 0.98 0.26 18.97
C ILE A 114 2.32 0.80 19.49
N LEU A 115 2.31 1.83 20.34
CA LEU A 115 3.52 2.36 20.95
C LEU A 115 4.23 1.32 21.84
N SER A 116 3.49 0.54 22.63
CA SER A 116 4.10 -0.49 23.48
C SER A 116 4.72 -1.63 22.67
N ASN A 117 4.13 -2.01 21.55
CA ASN A 117 4.65 -3.11 20.71
C ASN A 117 5.76 -2.65 19.75
N LEU A 118 5.75 -1.40 19.31
CA LEU A 118 6.87 -0.80 18.57
C LEU A 118 8.14 -0.72 19.43
N GLY A 119 8.01 -0.42 20.72
CA GLY A 119 9.14 -0.35 21.66
C GLY A 119 9.78 -1.70 22.02
N GLN A 120 9.12 -2.83 21.73
CA GLN A 120 9.69 -4.18 21.92
C GLN A 120 10.42 -4.70 20.67
N SER A 121 10.23 -4.05 19.53
CA SER A 121 10.98 -4.30 18.31
C SER A 121 12.27 -3.47 18.36
N ASN A 122 13.40 -4.07 18.75
CA ASN A 122 14.74 -3.48 18.55
C ASN A 122 15.10 -3.45 17.04
N TYR A 123 14.24 -2.85 16.23
CA TYR A 123 14.54 -2.41 14.88
C TYR A 123 14.65 -0.88 14.96
N ASN A 124 15.88 -0.38 15.05
CA ASN A 124 16.18 1.02 14.80
C ASN A 124 15.97 1.31 13.30
N GLY A 125 14.72 1.55 12.93
CA GLY A 125 14.31 2.04 11.62
C GLY A 125 13.52 3.33 11.82
N THR A 126 14.15 4.43 11.44
CA THR A 126 13.63 5.79 11.39
C THR A 126 12.15 5.85 11.03
N SER A 127 11.40 6.65 11.78
CA SER A 127 10.08 7.21 11.47
C SER A 127 9.81 7.27 9.96
N VAL A 128 9.03 6.31 9.45
CA VAL A 128 8.29 6.50 8.21
C VAL A 128 7.04 7.28 8.61
N ASN A 129 7.18 8.60 8.59
CA ASN A 129 6.02 9.47 8.53
C ASN A 129 5.24 9.08 7.26
N HIS A 130 4.05 8.52 7.45
CA HIS A 130 3.02 8.49 6.42
C HIS A 130 2.45 9.92 6.28
N GLU A 131 3.31 10.86 5.93
CA GLU A 131 2.89 12.10 5.28
C GLU A 131 2.89 11.79 3.79
N THR A 132 1.75 12.06 3.15
CA THR A 132 1.65 12.25 1.72
C THR A 132 2.65 13.32 1.29
N SER A 133 3.89 12.91 1.03
CA SER A 133 4.87 13.73 0.34
C SER A 133 4.72 13.44 -1.14
N SER A 134 4.25 14.46 -1.84
CA SER A 134 4.48 14.68 -3.26
C SER A 134 5.90 14.28 -3.63
N CYS A 135 6.04 13.68 -4.81
CA CYS A 135 7.27 13.73 -5.58
C CYS A 135 7.80 15.16 -5.55
N ASP A 136 9.04 15.35 -5.13
CA ASP A 136 10.06 16.05 -5.91
C ASP A 136 11.46 15.87 -5.26
N ASP A 137 12.39 15.51 -6.16
CA ASP A 137 13.83 15.73 -6.20
C ASP A 137 14.84 15.05 -5.26
N TYR A 138 15.60 14.15 -5.88
CA TYR A 138 17.03 13.99 -5.63
C TYR A 138 17.76 15.26 -6.08
N ASN A 139 18.37 15.97 -5.14
CA ASN A 139 19.37 16.99 -5.43
C ASN A 139 20.54 16.37 -6.20
N LEU A 140 20.62 16.66 -7.49
CA LEU A 140 21.85 16.58 -8.27
C LEU A 140 22.55 17.93 -8.08
N GLN A 141 23.66 17.92 -7.35
CA GLN A 141 24.55 19.07 -7.23
C GLN A 141 25.21 19.32 -8.59
N ASP A 142 24.67 20.25 -9.37
CA ASP A 142 25.41 20.91 -10.45
C ASP A 142 25.61 22.38 -10.06
N ASN A 143 26.88 22.74 -9.88
CA ASN A 143 27.31 24.10 -9.61
C ASN A 143 27.13 24.95 -10.86
N LEU A 144 26.24 25.93 -10.84
CA LEU A 144 26.37 27.13 -11.65
C LEU A 144 25.98 28.36 -10.82
N ASP A 145 26.99 29.19 -10.66
CA ASP A 145 27.07 30.51 -10.04
C ASP A 145 26.27 31.52 -10.88
N ASP A 146 25.31 32.24 -10.29
CA ASP A 146 25.08 33.66 -10.62
C ASP A 146 24.19 34.35 -9.57
N SER A 147 24.56 35.59 -9.27
CA SER A 147 24.06 36.49 -8.23
C SER A 147 22.68 37.10 -8.51
N ASP A 148 21.85 37.30 -7.48
CA ASP A 148 21.38 38.64 -7.05
C ASP A 148 20.42 38.64 -5.85
N VAL A 149 20.50 39.72 -5.07
CA VAL A 149 19.94 39.99 -3.73
C VAL A 149 18.55 40.65 -3.79
N SER A 150 17.77 40.56 -2.68
CA SER A 150 16.77 41.51 -2.08
C SER A 150 15.44 40.79 -1.75
N ASP A 151 15.05 40.48 -0.51
CA ASP A 151 14.63 41.28 0.68
C ASP A 151 13.11 41.20 0.94
N ASP A 152 12.76 41.15 2.24
CA ASP A 152 11.45 41.33 2.92
C ASP A 152 10.51 40.12 3.19
N GLU A 153 10.63 39.57 4.42
CA GLU A 153 9.56 38.98 5.25
C GLU A 153 8.77 40.13 5.99
N PRO A 154 7.65 39.94 6.74
CA PRO A 154 7.12 38.69 7.31
C PRO A 154 5.56 38.53 7.34
N ASP A 155 5.14 37.39 7.92
CA ASP A 155 3.99 37.22 8.83
C ASP A 155 2.74 36.49 8.28
N VAL A 156 2.76 35.15 8.32
CA VAL A 156 1.54 34.33 8.27
C VAL A 156 1.51 33.33 9.43
N LYS A 157 0.63 33.65 10.38
CA LYS A 157 0.25 32.88 11.57
C LYS A 157 -0.02 31.40 11.25
N ASN A 158 0.82 30.53 11.84
CA ASN A 158 0.64 29.08 11.90
C ASN A 158 -0.70 28.69 12.57
N LYS A 159 -1.72 28.38 11.75
CA LYS A 159 -2.90 27.66 12.21
C LYS A 159 -2.55 26.18 12.32
N HIS A 160 -2.24 25.72 13.53
CA HIS A 160 -2.19 24.30 13.83
C HIS A 160 -3.57 23.67 13.61
N LYS A 161 -3.75 23.06 12.44
CA LYS A 161 -4.88 22.20 12.10
C LYS A 161 -4.73 20.94 12.96
N LYS A 162 -5.42 20.87 14.10
CA LYS A 162 -5.61 19.63 14.86
C LYS A 162 -6.34 18.64 13.95
N THR A 163 -5.59 17.85 13.20
CA THR A 163 -6.13 16.71 12.46
C THR A 163 -6.47 15.63 13.47
N ASN A 164 -7.76 15.35 13.63
CA ASN A 164 -8.23 14.19 14.38
C ASN A 164 -7.66 12.95 13.68
N LYS A 165 -6.59 12.35 14.23
CA LYS A 165 -5.91 11.22 13.58
C LYS A 165 -6.87 10.04 13.57
N SER A 166 -7.34 9.66 12.39
CA SER A 166 -8.14 8.45 12.21
C SER A 166 -7.26 7.24 12.52
N ILE A 167 -7.79 6.28 13.28
CA ILE A 167 -7.11 5.01 13.55
C ILE A 167 -6.92 4.29 12.21
N ARG A 168 -5.74 3.71 11.99
CA ARG A 168 -5.53 2.81 10.85
C ARG A 168 -6.27 1.48 11.08
N PRO A 169 -7.01 0.94 10.10
CA PRO A 169 -7.81 -0.28 10.30
C PRO A 169 -6.97 -1.50 10.72
N ASP A 170 -5.78 -1.66 10.17
CA ASP A 170 -4.85 -2.73 10.54
C ASP A 170 -4.44 -2.67 12.02
N HIS A 171 -4.13 -1.47 12.54
CA HIS A 171 -3.82 -1.29 13.96
C HIS A 171 -5.01 -1.66 14.86
N LEU A 172 -6.22 -1.28 14.46
CA LEU A 172 -7.44 -1.65 15.20
C LEU A 172 -7.62 -3.17 15.24
N ARG A 173 -7.45 -3.84 14.10
CA ARG A 173 -7.60 -5.29 13.99
C ARG A 173 -6.54 -6.01 14.80
N ALA A 174 -5.27 -5.57 14.72
CA ALA A 174 -4.19 -6.11 15.52
C ALA A 174 -4.47 -6.00 17.04
N TYR A 175 -4.89 -4.82 17.50
CA TYR A 175 -5.26 -4.59 18.90
C TYR A 175 -6.41 -5.48 19.37
N LEU A 176 -7.44 -5.65 18.55
CA LEU A 176 -8.60 -6.46 18.93
C LEU A 176 -8.31 -7.95 18.96
N LEU A 177 -7.48 -8.44 18.03
CA LEU A 177 -7.07 -9.83 17.95
C LEU A 177 -5.99 -10.21 18.96
N ASP A 178 -5.32 -9.23 19.57
CA ASP A 178 -4.28 -9.47 20.57
C ASP A 178 -4.84 -10.21 21.79
N GLY A 179 -4.13 -11.27 22.20
CA GLY A 179 -4.54 -12.16 23.29
C GLY A 179 -5.78 -13.03 23.03
N GLU A 180 -6.44 -12.91 21.87
CA GLU A 180 -7.69 -13.63 21.58
C GLU A 180 -7.47 -14.93 20.79
N HIS A 181 -8.16 -15.99 21.21
CA HIS A 181 -8.19 -17.26 20.48
C HIS A 181 -9.32 -17.27 19.44
N VAL A 182 -9.03 -16.67 18.28
CA VAL A 182 -9.97 -16.53 17.15
C VAL A 182 -9.35 -17.01 15.84
N PRO A 183 -9.13 -18.34 15.70
CA PRO A 183 -8.28 -18.90 14.65
C PRO A 183 -8.84 -18.70 13.23
N SER A 184 -10.16 -18.76 13.04
CA SER A 184 -10.77 -18.61 11.71
C SER A 184 -10.78 -17.15 11.28
N LEU A 185 -11.09 -16.23 12.20
CA LEU A 185 -11.05 -14.80 11.90
C LEU A 185 -9.62 -14.29 11.72
N ARG A 186 -8.67 -14.78 12.52
CA ARG A 186 -7.25 -14.39 12.40
C ARG A 186 -6.70 -14.74 11.02
N LYS A 187 -6.92 -15.97 10.55
CA LYS A 187 -6.59 -16.42 9.19
C LYS A 187 -7.12 -15.48 8.11
N LEU A 188 -8.39 -15.10 8.23
CA LEU A 188 -9.06 -14.19 7.29
C LEU A 188 -8.44 -12.79 7.32
N VAL A 189 -8.23 -12.23 8.51
CA VAL A 189 -7.63 -10.90 8.69
C VAL A 189 -6.19 -10.86 8.19
N GLU A 190 -5.38 -11.87 8.51
CA GLU A 190 -4.00 -12.01 8.03
C GLU A 190 -3.95 -12.10 6.51
N PHE A 191 -4.84 -12.89 5.89
CA PHE A 191 -4.94 -12.97 4.44
C PHE A 191 -5.27 -11.62 3.81
N VAL A 192 -6.26 -10.90 4.34
CA VAL A 192 -6.68 -9.60 3.80
C VAL A 192 -5.55 -8.58 3.88
N PHE A 193 -4.86 -8.47 5.03
CA PHE A 193 -3.77 -7.51 5.18
C PHE A 193 -2.44 -7.94 4.51
N ALA A 194 -2.32 -9.20 4.06
CA ALA A 194 -1.23 -9.63 3.21
C ALA A 194 -1.36 -9.14 1.76
N ILE A 195 -2.55 -8.67 1.35
CA ILE A 195 -2.78 -8.09 0.02
C ILE A 195 -2.21 -6.67 0.01
N PRO A 196 -1.20 -6.35 -0.82
CA PRO A 196 -0.64 -5.02 -0.87
C PRO A 196 -1.68 -4.02 -1.39
N GLY A 197 -1.87 -2.92 -0.66
CA GLY A 197 -2.82 -1.86 -1.03
C GLY A 197 -2.38 -0.99 -2.21
N SER A 198 -1.16 -1.15 -2.72
CA SER A 198 -0.67 -0.43 -3.89
C SER A 198 0.42 -1.21 -4.63
N ASN A 199 0.73 -0.76 -5.85
CA ASN A 199 1.86 -1.27 -6.62
C ASN A 199 3.21 -0.73 -6.13
N ALA A 200 3.27 0.16 -5.13
CA ALA A 200 4.52 0.79 -4.68
C ALA A 200 5.59 -0.22 -4.26
N PHE A 201 5.17 -1.34 -3.66
CA PHE A 201 6.09 -2.46 -3.37
C PHE A 201 6.69 -3.04 -4.66
N CYS A 202 5.86 -3.32 -5.66
CA CYS A 202 6.32 -3.80 -6.97
C CYS A 202 7.20 -2.77 -7.68
N GLU A 203 6.88 -1.48 -7.58
CA GLU A 203 7.71 -0.40 -8.13
C GLU A 203 9.08 -0.34 -7.47
N SER A 204 9.16 -0.53 -6.14
CA SER A 204 10.43 -0.66 -5.43
C SER A 204 11.24 -1.86 -5.93
N VAL A 205 10.60 -3.02 -6.12
CA VAL A 205 11.24 -4.20 -6.72
C VAL A 205 11.79 -3.87 -8.12
N PHE A 206 11.00 -3.21 -8.97
CA PHE A 206 11.43 -2.85 -10.32
C PHE A 206 12.55 -1.81 -10.34
N SER A 207 12.54 -0.85 -9.41
CA SER A 207 13.62 0.12 -9.24
C SER A 207 14.93 -0.57 -8.87
N HIS A 208 14.91 -1.47 -7.89
CA HIS A 208 16.06 -2.29 -7.52
C HIS A 208 16.52 -3.19 -8.68
N MET A 209 15.57 -3.81 -9.39
CA MET A 209 15.87 -4.65 -10.55
C MET A 209 16.55 -3.85 -11.67
N LYS A 210 16.10 -2.63 -11.95
CA LYS A 210 16.68 -1.75 -12.97
C LYS A 210 18.14 -1.40 -12.65
N TYR A 211 18.48 -1.25 -11.37
CA TYR A 211 19.87 -1.04 -10.93
C TYR A 211 20.75 -2.28 -11.16
N LEU A 212 20.22 -3.48 -10.87
CA LEU A 212 20.93 -4.75 -11.03
C LEU A 212 21.02 -5.22 -12.49
N TRP A 213 20.05 -4.82 -13.31
CA TRP A 213 19.87 -5.24 -14.70
C TRP A 213 19.95 -4.04 -15.65
N ASN A 214 21.06 -3.28 -15.59
CA ASN A 214 21.33 -2.23 -16.57
C ASN A 214 22.28 -2.74 -17.68
N ASN A 215 22.29 -2.07 -18.84
CA ASN A 215 23.12 -2.48 -19.99
C ASN A 215 24.63 -2.22 -19.80
N ASN A 216 25.01 -1.48 -18.76
CA ASN A 216 26.41 -1.05 -18.51
C ASN A 216 27.15 -1.99 -17.55
N ARG A 217 26.42 -2.71 -16.68
CA ARG A 217 26.91 -3.84 -15.88
C ARG A 217 26.59 -5.11 -16.66
N THR A 218 27.56 -6.02 -16.80
CA THR A 218 27.36 -7.37 -17.34
C THR A 218 26.05 -7.97 -16.85
N LYS A 219 25.14 -8.26 -17.79
CA LYS A 219 23.80 -8.83 -17.54
C LYS A 219 23.94 -10.03 -16.61
N MET A 220 23.60 -9.86 -15.32
CA MET A 220 23.64 -10.95 -14.35
C MET A 220 22.65 -12.05 -14.77
N LYS A 221 22.88 -13.29 -14.34
CA LYS A 221 21.89 -14.36 -14.56
C LYS A 221 20.59 -14.03 -13.83
N HIS A 222 19.45 -14.36 -14.43
CA HIS A 222 18.13 -14.11 -13.85
C HIS A 222 17.99 -14.66 -12.43
N ASP A 223 18.49 -15.87 -12.17
CA ASP A 223 18.43 -16.52 -10.85
C ASP A 223 19.21 -15.75 -9.78
N LEU A 224 20.35 -15.16 -10.16
CA LEU A 224 21.18 -14.36 -9.25
C LEU A 224 20.48 -13.04 -8.89
N VAL A 225 19.89 -12.37 -9.89
CA VAL A 225 19.11 -11.15 -9.66
C VAL A 225 17.89 -11.44 -8.79
N GLY A 226 17.21 -12.57 -9.02
CA GLY A 226 16.11 -13.02 -8.18
C GLY A 226 16.53 -13.27 -6.73
N ALA A 227 17.68 -13.92 -6.51
CA ALA A 227 18.22 -14.15 -5.17
C ALA A 227 18.60 -12.85 -4.46
N GLU A 228 19.28 -11.93 -5.16
CA GLU A 228 19.67 -10.64 -4.59
C GLU A 228 18.46 -9.76 -4.24
N LEU A 229 17.45 -9.71 -5.12
CA LEU A 229 16.20 -9.00 -4.84
C LEU A 229 15.50 -9.58 -3.61
N LYS A 230 15.43 -10.91 -3.47
CA LYS A 230 14.82 -11.54 -2.28
C LYS A 230 15.53 -11.10 -1.00
N ILE A 231 16.85 -11.04 -1.01
CA ILE A 231 17.63 -10.57 0.15
C ILE A 231 17.31 -9.10 0.41
N LYS A 232 17.53 -8.21 -0.57
CA LYS A 232 17.36 -6.76 -0.38
C LYS A 232 15.94 -6.35 0.03
N MET A 233 14.92 -7.05 -0.47
CA MET A 233 13.52 -6.71 -0.18
C MET A 233 13.03 -7.26 1.17
N ASN A 234 13.67 -8.29 1.72
CA ASN A 234 13.20 -8.97 2.94
C ASN A 234 14.14 -8.80 4.14
N THR A 235 15.33 -8.22 3.95
CA THR A 235 16.25 -7.94 5.05
C THR A 235 16.93 -6.58 4.90
N HIS A 236 17.03 -5.88 6.02
CA HIS A 236 17.84 -4.66 6.16
C HIS A 236 19.19 -4.94 6.83
N LEU A 237 19.49 -6.21 7.15
CA LEU A 237 20.74 -6.60 7.76
C LEU A 237 21.89 -6.32 6.82
N THR A 238 22.94 -5.72 7.37
CA THR A 238 24.25 -5.69 6.71
C THR A 238 24.80 -7.10 6.54
N CYS A 239 25.77 -7.28 5.65
CA CYS A 239 26.39 -8.59 5.45
C CYS A 239 26.99 -9.16 6.75
N THR A 240 27.50 -8.30 7.63
CA THR A 240 28.07 -8.68 8.92
C THR A 240 26.98 -9.15 9.88
N GLU A 241 25.89 -8.37 10.03
CA GLU A 241 24.77 -8.76 10.89
C GLU A 241 24.07 -10.02 10.39
N PHE A 242 23.97 -10.19 9.07
CA PHE A 242 23.43 -11.41 8.48
C PHE A 242 24.34 -12.62 8.73
N TYR A 243 25.65 -12.44 8.66
CA TYR A 243 26.63 -13.48 9.01
C TYR A 243 26.51 -13.89 10.48
N ASP A 244 26.46 -12.91 11.39
CA ASP A 244 26.29 -13.16 12.82
C ASP A 244 24.94 -13.81 13.14
N TYR A 245 23.88 -13.44 12.42
CA TYR A 245 22.58 -14.09 12.50
C TYR A 245 22.62 -15.57 12.08
N LEU A 246 23.37 -15.90 11.02
CA LEU A 246 23.54 -17.30 10.59
C LEU A 246 24.34 -18.12 11.60
N LEU A 247 25.30 -17.52 12.30
CA LEU A 247 26.06 -18.19 13.36
C LEU A 247 25.24 -18.47 14.62
N THR A 248 24.18 -17.69 14.87
CA THR A 248 23.37 -17.78 16.10
C THR A 248 22.14 -18.68 15.97
N LYS A 249 21.74 -19.08 14.76
CA LYS A 249 20.69 -20.09 14.54
C LYS A 249 21.29 -21.45 14.15
N PRO A 250 21.36 -22.44 15.06
CA PRO A 250 21.57 -23.82 14.67
C PRO A 250 20.32 -24.32 13.93
N ASN A 251 20.52 -25.08 12.85
CA ASN A 251 19.48 -25.62 11.96
C ASN A 251 18.22 -26.13 12.68
#